data_AF-A0A3P6TS11-F1
#
_entry.id   AF-A0A3P6TS11-F1
#
_cell.length_a   1.000
_cell.length_b   1.000
_cell.length_c   1.000
_cell.angle_alpha   90.00
_cell.angle_beta   90.00
_cell.angle_gamma   90.00
#
_symmetry.space_group_name_H-M   'P 1'
#
loop_
_entity.id
_entity.type
_entity.pdbx_description
1 polymer ?
#
loop_
_entity_poly.entity_id
_entity_poly.type
_entity_poly.pdbx_seq_one_letter_code
_entity_poly.pdbx_strand_id
1 'polypeptide(L)'
;MPTNSYECLSQLVDTFKQTDECLHTKGTHFALTILKMELDLHKRGGVSDDVYLKLCGNNVRVTSYRLHDVDVPPILAAICSVPIITMLDLRYNRLTDEGAVTIGSFLKVIVDKATTSKEPGEYSWAPDENSVNRFIDLAPASPD
;
A
#
# COMPACT_ATOMS: atom_id res chain seq x y z
N MET A 1 22.83 -2.93 6.45
CA MET A 1 22.35 -1.74 7.20
C MET A 1 20.85 -1.90 7.31
N PRO A 2 20.23 -1.96 8.52
CA PRO A 2 18.78 -1.93 8.58
C PRO A 2 18.35 -0.55 8.07
N THR A 3 17.66 -0.53 6.93
CA THR A 3 17.08 0.70 6.38
C THR A 3 16.08 1.20 7.40
N ASN A 4 16.29 2.39 7.95
CA ASN A 4 15.38 2.97 8.94
C ASN A 4 13.98 3.04 8.30
N SER A 5 12.98 2.41 8.92
CA SER A 5 11.59 2.37 8.41
C SER A 5 11.06 3.78 8.11
N TYR A 6 11.51 4.78 8.88
CA TYR A 6 11.27 6.19 8.61
C TYR A 6 11.86 6.69 7.28
N GLU A 7 13.11 6.32 6.95
CA GLU A 7 13.76 6.73 5.69
C GLU A 7 13.03 6.11 4.49
N CYS A 8 12.68 4.82 4.58
CA CYS A 8 11.86 4.15 3.56
C CYS A 8 10.50 4.83 3.40
N LEU A 9 9.81 5.12 4.50
CA LEU A 9 8.50 5.80 4.45
C LEU A 9 8.62 7.23 3.89
N SER A 10 9.70 7.95 4.23
CA SER A 10 9.99 9.27 3.64
C SER A 10 10.19 9.17 2.13
N GLN A 11 10.95 8.18 1.66
CA GLN A 11 11.17 7.94 0.23
C GLN A 11 9.86 7.59 -0.50
N LEU A 12 9.00 6.79 0.13
CA LEU A 12 7.68 6.46 -0.41
C LEU A 12 6.80 7.70 -0.54
N VAL A 13 6.79 8.57 0.48
CA VAL A 13 6.07 9.86 0.44
C VAL A 13 6.55 10.71 -0.73
N ASP A 14 7.86 10.81 -0.95
CA ASP A 14 8.40 11.62 -2.06
C ASP A 14 8.06 11.02 -3.44
N THR A 15 8.04 9.70 -3.56
CA THR A 15 7.56 8.99 -4.76
C THR A 15 6.09 9.31 -5.04
N PHE A 16 5.25 9.31 -4.00
CA PHE A 16 3.83 9.65 -4.14
C PHE A 16 3.62 11.13 -4.48
N LYS A 17 4.44 12.05 -3.96
CA LYS A 17 4.38 13.47 -4.36
C LYS A 17 4.61 13.63 -5.86
N GLN A 18 5.65 13.01 -6.39
CA GLN A 18 5.96 13.05 -7.82
C GLN A 18 4.84 12.41 -8.67
N THR A 19 4.28 11.30 -8.19
CA THR A 19 3.17 10.62 -8.86
C THR A 19 1.92 11.51 -8.89
N ASP A 20 1.61 12.18 -7.77
CA ASP A 20 0.47 13.10 -7.66
C ASP A 20 0.66 14.36 -8.51
N GLU A 21 1.87 14.93 -8.55
CA GLU A 21 2.23 16.03 -9.44
C GLU A 21 2.21 15.64 -10.92
N CYS A 22 2.33 14.36 -11.27
CA CYS A 22 2.22 13.91 -12.65
C CYS A 22 0.76 13.68 -13.05
N LEU A 23 -0.01 13.00 -12.20
CA LEU A 23 -1.34 12.49 -12.53
C LEU A 23 -2.48 13.42 -12.10
N HIS A 24 -2.29 14.20 -11.03
CA HIS A 24 -3.28 15.14 -10.47
C HIS A 24 -4.66 14.52 -10.27
N THR A 25 -4.72 13.28 -9.76
CA THR A 25 -5.98 12.59 -9.50
C THR A 25 -6.41 12.73 -8.04
N LYS A 26 -7.71 12.60 -7.77
CA LYS A 26 -8.22 12.58 -6.40
C LYS A 26 -7.70 11.37 -5.62
N GLY A 27 -7.47 10.23 -6.28
CA GLY A 27 -6.93 9.02 -5.65
C GLY A 27 -5.47 9.17 -5.21
N THR A 28 -4.61 9.69 -6.09
CA THR A 28 -3.20 9.95 -5.74
C THR A 28 -3.07 10.96 -4.62
N HIS A 29 -3.88 12.03 -4.64
CA HIS A 29 -3.88 13.03 -3.58
C HIS A 29 -4.38 12.44 -2.25
N PHE A 30 -5.41 11.59 -2.27
CA PHE A 30 -5.88 10.91 -1.06
C PHE A 30 -4.79 10.01 -0.45
N ALA A 31 -4.15 9.17 -1.27
CA ALA A 31 -3.09 8.29 -0.82
C ALA A 31 -1.89 9.07 -0.26
N LEU A 32 -1.49 10.16 -0.92
CA LEU A 32 -0.42 11.04 -0.45
C LEU A 32 -0.76 11.69 0.91
N THR A 33 -2.01 12.12 1.11
CA THR A 33 -2.45 12.67 2.39
C THR A 33 -2.29 11.64 3.52
N ILE A 34 -2.73 10.40 3.31
CA ILE A 34 -2.62 9.34 4.33
C ILE A 34 -1.14 9.00 4.61
N LEU A 35 -0.30 8.89 3.58
CA LEU A 35 1.14 8.62 3.77
C LEU A 35 1.85 9.73 4.55
N LYS A 36 1.52 11.00 4.31
CA LYS A 36 2.06 12.11 5.09
C LYS A 36 1.66 12.03 6.56
N MET A 37 0.41 11.62 6.85
CA MET A 37 -0.04 11.40 8.22
C MET A 37 0.72 10.26 8.89
N GLU A 38 0.93 9.15 8.18
CA GLU A 38 1.68 7.99 8.70
C GLU A 38 3.15 8.33 8.98
N LEU A 39 3.78 9.12 8.11
CA LEU A 39 5.15 9.61 8.30
C LEU A 39 5.27 10.51 9.54
N ASP A 40 4.29 11.39 9.78
CA ASP A 40 4.26 12.24 10.97
C ASP A 40 4.06 11.43 12.26
N LEU A 41 3.27 10.35 12.22
CA LEU A 41 3.13 9.41 13.34
C LEU A 41 4.46 8.70 13.64
N HIS A 42 5.17 8.21 12.61
CA HIS A 42 6.49 7.60 12.76
C HIS A 42 7.51 8.57 13.36
N LYS A 43 7.51 9.83 12.90
CA LYS A 43 8.42 10.88 13.41
C LYS A 43 8.25 11.13 14.91
N ARG A 44 7.05 10.96 15.45
CA ARG A 44 6.72 11.19 16.87
C ARG A 44 7.09 10.00 17.77
N GLY A 45 7.78 8.98 17.23
CA GLY A 45 8.22 7.79 17.97
C GLY A 45 7.09 6.79 18.23
N GLY A 46 6.01 6.85 17.44
CA GLY A 46 4.76 6.17 17.75
C GLY A 46 4.57 4.77 17.17
N VAL A 47 5.51 4.19 16.41
CA VAL A 47 5.15 3.04 15.54
C VAL A 47 6.21 1.93 15.50
N SER A 48 5.68 0.70 15.38
CA SER A 48 6.34 -0.55 14.96
C SER A 48 7.05 -0.35 13.61
N ASP A 49 7.99 -1.24 13.26
CA ASP A 49 8.55 -1.30 11.89
C ASP A 49 7.49 -1.58 10.80
N ASP A 50 6.30 -2.00 11.22
CA ASP A 50 5.16 -2.24 10.35
C ASP A 50 4.46 -0.94 9.94
N VAL A 51 4.45 -0.64 8.63
CA VAL A 51 3.74 0.51 8.06
C VAL A 51 2.39 0.10 7.51
N TYR A 52 1.32 0.63 8.11
CA TYR A 52 -0.07 0.33 7.77
C TYR A 52 -0.70 1.45 6.92
N LEU A 53 -0.92 1.22 5.63
CA LEU A 53 -1.53 2.19 4.73
C LEU A 53 -3.05 2.01 4.67
N LYS A 54 -3.80 2.89 5.34
CA LYS A 54 -5.27 2.81 5.44
C LYS A 54 -5.96 3.77 4.46
N LEU A 55 -6.35 3.26 3.30
CA LEU A 55 -7.05 4.00 2.24
C LEU A 55 -8.54 3.67 2.22
N CYS A 56 -9.16 3.53 3.40
CA CYS A 56 -10.56 3.17 3.50
C CYS A 56 -11.48 4.31 2.98
N GLY A 57 -12.39 3.98 2.06
CA GLY A 57 -13.30 4.96 1.45
C GLY A 57 -14.42 5.49 2.38
N ASN A 58 -14.46 5.02 3.63
CA ASN A 58 -15.34 5.53 4.69
C ASN A 58 -14.62 6.50 5.65
N ASN A 59 -13.43 6.99 5.30
CA ASN A 59 -12.65 7.91 6.14
C ASN A 59 -13.08 9.38 5.99
N VAL A 60 -14.31 9.70 6.40
CA VAL A 60 -14.92 11.04 6.28
C VAL A 60 -14.14 12.16 6.98
N ARG A 61 -13.25 11.82 7.90
CA ARG A 61 -12.39 12.79 8.60
C ARG A 61 -11.22 13.27 7.74
N VAL A 62 -10.81 12.49 6.75
CA VAL A 62 -9.68 12.80 5.86
C VAL A 62 -10.17 13.13 4.46
N THR A 63 -11.14 12.41 3.93
CA THR A 63 -11.67 12.62 2.58
C THR A 63 -13.11 12.14 2.44
N SER A 64 -13.86 12.76 1.54
CA SER A 64 -15.13 12.23 1.02
C SER A 64 -14.94 11.39 -0.24
N TYR A 65 -13.70 11.28 -0.74
CA TYR A 65 -13.38 10.54 -1.95
C TYR A 65 -13.28 9.04 -1.68
N ARG A 66 -13.84 8.25 -2.59
CA ARG A 66 -13.67 6.79 -2.64
C ARG A 66 -12.86 6.45 -3.88
N LEU A 67 -11.83 5.62 -3.72
CA LEU A 67 -11.00 5.15 -4.82
C LEU A 67 -11.84 4.35 -5.81
N HIS A 68 -11.53 4.50 -7.09
CA HIS A 68 -12.02 3.69 -8.20
C HIS A 68 -10.87 2.88 -8.80
N ASP A 69 -11.19 1.94 -9.67
CA ASP A 69 -10.18 1.07 -10.31
C ASP A 69 -9.05 1.86 -10.97
N VAL A 70 -9.36 3.02 -11.55
CA VAL A 70 -8.36 3.90 -12.22
C VAL A 70 -7.32 4.48 -11.26
N ASP A 71 -7.63 4.59 -9.97
CA ASP A 71 -6.72 5.13 -8.97
C ASP A 71 -5.73 4.07 -8.47
N VAL A 72 -6.06 2.78 -8.63
CA VAL A 72 -5.30 1.67 -8.06
C VAL A 72 -3.92 1.51 -8.71
N PRO A 73 -3.76 1.47 -10.06
CA PRO A 73 -2.46 1.27 -10.68
C PRO A 73 -1.35 2.23 -10.20
N PRO A 74 -1.55 3.57 -10.17
CA PRO A 74 -0.49 4.47 -9.73
C PRO A 74 -0.15 4.33 -8.24
N ILE A 75 -1.15 4.04 -7.40
CA ILE A 75 -0.94 3.77 -5.97
C ILE A 75 -0.06 2.53 -5.79
N LEU A 76 -0.42 1.44 -6.46
CA LEU A 76 0.31 0.16 -6.35
C LEU A 76 1.72 0.26 -6.95
N ALA A 77 1.90 0.97 -8.06
CA ALA A 77 3.21 1.18 -8.67
C ALA A 77 4.19 1.90 -7.71
N ALA A 78 3.72 2.93 -7.01
CA ALA A 78 4.52 3.65 -6.02
C ALA A 78 4.84 2.79 -4.79
N ILE A 79 3.89 1.98 -4.29
CA ILE A 79 4.16 1.02 -3.20
C ILE A 79 5.22 -0.01 -3.64
N CYS A 80 5.17 -0.45 -4.90
CA CYS A 80 6.11 -1.43 -5.45
C CYS A 80 7.55 -0.93 -5.60
N SER A 81 7.76 0.39 -5.66
CA SER A 81 9.11 0.97 -5.77
C SER A 81 9.79 1.11 -4.41
N VAL A 82 9.02 1.20 -3.33
CA VAL A 82 9.51 1.27 -1.95
C VAL A 82 8.73 0.28 -1.07
N PRO A 83 9.16 -0.99 -0.98
CA PRO A 83 8.41 -2.07 -0.33
C PRO A 83 8.49 -2.00 1.21
N ILE A 84 7.89 -0.96 1.80
CA ILE A 84 7.86 -0.73 3.26
C ILE A 84 6.46 -0.90 3.86
N ILE A 85 5.41 -0.79 3.03
CA ILE A 85 4.03 -1.04 3.47
C ILE A 85 3.88 -2.53 3.78
N THR A 86 3.41 -2.86 4.98
CA THR A 86 3.14 -4.24 5.41
C THR A 86 1.66 -4.60 5.37
N MET A 87 0.78 -3.59 5.37
CA MET A 87 -0.66 -3.76 5.22
C MET A 87 -1.28 -2.60 4.43
N LEU A 88 -2.17 -2.92 3.51
CA LEU A 88 -2.94 -2.00 2.67
C LEU A 88 -4.44 -2.24 2.87
N ASP A 89 -5.14 -1.31 3.52
CA ASP A 89 -6.61 -1.39 3.70
C ASP A 89 -7.31 -0.55 2.63
N LEU A 90 -8.10 -1.21 1.76
CA LEU A 90 -8.81 -0.59 0.64
C LEU A 90 -10.33 -0.74 0.78
N ARG A 91 -10.83 -1.08 1.97
CA ARG A 91 -12.26 -1.27 2.23
C ARG A 91 -13.08 -0.01 1.93
N TYR A 92 -14.36 -0.21 1.63
CA TYR A 92 -15.34 0.87 1.43
C TYR A 92 -15.03 1.82 0.25
N ASN A 93 -14.20 1.39 -0.70
CA ASN A 93 -13.97 2.08 -1.97
C ASN A 93 -14.94 1.60 -3.06
N ARG A 94 -14.87 2.21 -4.24
CA ARG A 94 -15.67 1.87 -5.44
C ARG A 94 -14.84 1.01 -6.40
N LEU A 95 -14.23 -0.05 -5.85
CA LEU A 95 -13.45 -1.00 -6.65
C LEU A 95 -14.38 -2.06 -7.25
N THR A 96 -14.21 -2.34 -8.52
CA THR A 96 -14.92 -3.41 -9.23
C THR A 96 -14.01 -4.64 -9.42
N ASP A 97 -14.49 -5.63 -10.16
CA ASP A 97 -13.69 -6.81 -10.54
C ASP A 97 -12.40 -6.40 -11.27
N GLU A 98 -12.41 -5.33 -12.06
CA GLU A 98 -11.21 -4.81 -12.74
C GLU A 98 -10.15 -4.31 -11.74
N GLY A 99 -10.59 -3.62 -10.69
CA GLY A 99 -9.74 -3.22 -9.57
C GLY A 99 -9.18 -4.44 -8.83
N ALA A 100 -10.00 -5.47 -8.62
CA ALA A 100 -9.57 -6.71 -7.98
C ALA A 100 -8.51 -7.47 -8.82
N VAL A 101 -8.68 -7.55 -10.15
CA VAL A 101 -7.68 -8.15 -11.06
C VAL A 101 -6.36 -7.38 -11.00
N THR A 102 -6.42 -6.05 -10.98
CA THR A 102 -5.24 -5.19 -10.87
C THR A 102 -4.50 -5.45 -9.56
N ILE A 103 -5.23 -5.53 -8.44
CA ILE A 103 -4.67 -5.85 -7.12
C ILE A 103 -4.04 -7.25 -7.11
N GLY A 104 -4.73 -8.26 -7.66
CA GLY A 104 -4.21 -9.63 -7.73
C GLY A 104 -2.92 -9.73 -8.53
N SER A 105 -2.83 -9.01 -9.65
CA SER A 105 -1.62 -8.94 -10.47
C SER A 105 -0.44 -8.32 -9.72
N PHE A 106 -0.71 -7.26 -8.94
CA PHE A 106 0.29 -6.63 -8.08
C PHE A 106 0.78 -7.55 -6.96
N LEU A 107 -0.12 -8.26 -6.28
CA LEU A 107 0.25 -9.21 -5.23
C LEU A 107 1.20 -10.29 -5.75
N LYS A 108 0.95 -10.80 -6.96
CA LYS A 108 1.85 -11.76 -7.61
C LYS A 108 3.26 -11.19 -7.78
N VAL A 109 3.39 -9.94 -8.26
CA VAL A 109 4.69 -9.28 -8.43
C VAL A 109 5.44 -9.14 -7.10
N ILE A 110 4.75 -8.81 -6.00
CA ILE A 110 5.41 -8.70 -4.69
C ILE A 110 5.94 -10.06 -4.22
N VAL A 111 5.13 -11.12 -4.35
CA VAL A 111 5.53 -12.47 -3.96
C VAL A 111 6.72 -12.95 -4.78
N ASP A 112 6.72 -12.71 -6.09
CA ASP A 112 7.83 -13.07 -6.97
C ASP A 112 9.12 -12.31 -6.58
N LYS A 113 9.02 -11.02 -6.25
CA LYS A 113 10.18 -10.25 -5.75
C LYS A 113 10.71 -10.76 -4.41
N ALA A 114 9.82 -11.15 -3.49
CA ALA A 114 10.18 -11.67 -2.17
C ALA A 114 10.83 -13.06 -2.22
N THR A 115 10.49 -13.87 -3.23
CA THR A 115 11.09 -15.20 -3.44
C THR A 115 12.42 -15.14 -4.19
N THR A 116 12.60 -14.16 -5.09
CA THR A 116 13.85 -14.00 -5.86
C THR A 116 15.00 -13.40 -5.03
N SER A 117 14.70 -12.73 -3.92
CA SER A 117 15.70 -12.14 -3.01
C SER A 117 16.27 -13.11 -1.97
N LYS A 118 15.78 -14.35 -1.90
CA LYS A 118 16.37 -15.42 -1.07
C LYS A 118 17.40 -16.19 -1.89
N GLU A 119 18.66 -16.22 -1.46
CA GLU A 119 19.68 -17.05 -2.11
C GLU A 119 19.25 -18.53 -2.10
N PRO A 120 19.52 -19.29 -3.18
CA PRO A 120 19.19 -20.70 -3.26
C PRO A 120 20.13 -21.49 -2.33
N GLY A 121 19.73 -21.66 -1.06
CA GLY A 121 20.53 -22.41 -0.08
C GLY A 121 19.93 -22.52 1.32
N GLU A 122 18.97 -21.66 1.68
CA GLU A 122 18.38 -21.64 3.02
C GLU A 122 16.91 -22.07 3.00
N TYR A 123 16.68 -23.38 2.86
CA TYR A 123 15.36 -23.98 3.12
C TYR A 123 15.48 -24.96 4.28
N SER A 124 15.09 -24.52 5.47
CA SER A 124 14.64 -25.42 6.55
C SER A 124 13.34 -24.95 7.19
N TRP A 125 12.44 -24.32 6.45
CA TRP A 125 11.00 -24.27 6.72
C TRP A 125 10.32 -23.61 5.53
N ALA A 126 9.30 -24.24 4.97
CA ALA A 126 8.50 -23.65 3.90
C ALA A 126 7.85 -22.35 4.41
N PRO A 127 7.79 -21.27 3.61
CA PRO A 127 7.05 -20.07 4.01
C PRO A 127 5.60 -20.46 4.28
N ASP A 128 5.10 -20.16 5.47
CA ASP A 128 3.70 -20.38 5.77
C ASP A 128 2.86 -19.53 4.81
N GLU A 129 1.87 -20.14 4.16
CA GLU A 129 0.90 -19.45 3.30
C GLU A 129 0.07 -18.39 4.06
N ASN A 130 0.25 -18.27 5.38
CA ASN A 130 -0.56 -17.43 6.26
C ASN A 130 -0.05 -15.98 6.37
N SER A 131 1.22 -15.72 6.05
CA SER A 131 1.81 -14.38 6.08
C SER A 131 1.40 -13.50 4.89
N VAL A 132 1.09 -14.11 3.74
CA VAL A 132 0.63 -13.40 2.53
C VAL A 132 -0.84 -12.94 2.66
N ASN A 133 -1.64 -13.67 3.44
CA ASN A 133 -3.09 -13.45 3.60
C ASN A 133 -3.48 -12.21 4.43
N ARG A 134 -2.52 -11.39 4.88
CA ARG A 134 -2.79 -10.18 5.68
C ARG A 134 -2.43 -8.87 5.00
N PHE A 135 -1.97 -8.92 3.75
CA PHE A 135 -1.46 -7.72 3.08
C PHE A 135 -2.58 -6.77 2.66
N ILE A 136 -3.75 -7.25 2.24
CA ILE A 136 -4.85 -6.41 1.75
C ILE A 136 -6.17 -6.76 2.42
N ASP A 137 -6.84 -5.76 2.99
CA ASP A 137 -8.22 -5.88 3.47
C ASP A 137 -9.18 -5.19 2.47
N LEU A 138 -10.13 -5.97 1.95
CA LEU A 138 -11.17 -5.53 1.02
C LEU A 138 -12.54 -5.83 1.65
N ALA A 139 -13.45 -4.86 1.60
CA ALA A 139 -14.82 -4.99 2.06
C ALA A 139 -15.73 -4.63 0.89
N PRO A 140 -16.92 -5.26 0.81
CA PRO A 140 -17.85 -4.99 -0.29
C PRO A 140 -18.20 -3.51 -0.36
N ALA A 141 -18.29 -2.99 -1.59
CA ALA A 141 -18.78 -1.64 -1.84
C ALA A 141 -20.23 -1.53 -1.32
N SER A 142 -20.53 -0.49 -0.53
CA SER A 142 -21.90 -0.22 -0.11
C SER A 142 -22.73 0.15 -1.36
N PRO A 143 -23.93 -0.44 -1.55
CA PRO A 143 -24.82 -0.02 -2.63
C PRO A 143 -25.24 1.44 -2.39
N ASP A 144 -25.17 2.25 -3.46
CA ASP A 144 -25.64 3.65 -3.51
C ASP A 144 -27.18 3.72 -3.37
#